data_AF-A0A7K0P1G5-F1
#
_entry.id   AF-A0A7K0P1G5-F1
#
_cell.length_a   1.000
_cell.length_b   1.000
_cell.length_c   1.000
_cell.angle_alpha   90.00
_cell.angle_beta   90.00
_cell.angle_gamma   90.00
#
_symmetry.space_group_name_H-M   'P 1'
#
loop_
_entity.id
_entity.type
_entity.pdbx_description
1 polymer ?
#
loop_
_entity_poly.entity_id
_entity_poly.type
_entity_poly.pdbx_seq_one_letter_code
_entity_poly.pdbx_strand_id
1 'polypeptide(L)'
;MATTFTLRQRLRYRFDNVFARGAMPVLLLLVLALIVVFVIAALIQTLFSWGPADEKISFLEGFWLSFVRSLDPGTFSGDEGTHFRTIGVAITLLGVVAMAIIIGLVTTGLESRLSSLKQGRSLVVENNHTLILGSSL
;
A
#
# COMPACT_ATOMS: atom_id res chain seq x y z
N MET A 1 29.82 -1.37 27.13
CA MET A 1 29.32 -2.51 26.32
C MET A 1 28.83 -1.97 24.98
N ALA A 2 29.55 -2.21 23.90
CA ALA A 2 29.14 -1.76 22.56
C ALA A 2 28.07 -2.73 22.03
N THR A 3 26.81 -2.31 22.00
CA THR A 3 25.72 -3.09 21.43
C THR A 3 25.83 -3.05 19.90
N THR A 4 26.58 -3.99 19.33
CA THR A 4 26.61 -4.21 17.88
C THR A 4 25.28 -4.80 17.44
N PHE A 5 24.31 -3.93 17.20
CA PHE A 5 23.02 -4.33 16.65
C PHE A 5 23.20 -4.86 15.23
N THR A 6 22.61 -6.03 14.96
CA THR A 6 22.62 -6.63 13.62
C THR A 6 21.76 -5.82 12.65
N LEU A 7 22.09 -5.84 11.35
CA LEU A 7 21.33 -5.15 10.30
C LEU A 7 19.83 -5.52 10.33
N ARG A 8 19.51 -6.78 10.61
CA ARG A 8 18.13 -7.28 10.78
C ARG A 8 17.41 -6.62 11.95
N GLN A 9 18.08 -6.43 13.09
CA GLN A 9 17.50 -5.76 14.26
C GLN A 9 17.24 -4.27 13.98
N ARG A 10 18.16 -3.60 13.27
CA ARG A 10 17.95 -2.20 12.86
C ARG A 10 16.79 -2.04 11.87
N LEU A 11 16.66 -2.96 10.90
CA LEU A 11 15.53 -2.98 9.97
C LEU A 11 14.21 -3.21 10.70
N ARG A 12 14.14 -4.24 11.55
CA ARG A 12 12.94 -4.52 12.35
C ARG A 12 12.54 -3.34 13.23
N TYR A 13 13.50 -2.74 13.93
CA TYR A 13 13.26 -1.55 14.75
C TYR A 13 12.69 -0.37 13.93
N ARG A 14 13.18 -0.16 12.71
CA ARG A 14 12.64 0.88 11.81
C ARG A 14 11.23 0.55 11.34
N PHE A 15 10.96 -0.72 10.99
CA PHE A 15 9.61 -1.17 10.65
C PHE A 15 8.66 -0.96 11.82
N ASP A 16 9.00 -1.46 13.01
CA ASP A 16 8.18 -1.33 14.23
C ASP A 16 7.89 0.14 14.55
N ASN A 17 8.88 1.03 14.37
CA ASN A 17 8.71 2.48 14.57
C ASN A 17 7.80 3.12 13.50
N VAL A 18 7.77 2.61 12.27
CA VAL A 18 6.82 3.06 11.23
C VAL A 18 5.40 2.61 11.59
N PHE A 19 5.20 1.37 12.05
CA PHE A 19 3.90 0.87 12.50
C PHE A 19 3.38 1.62 13.74
N ALA A 20 4.27 2.03 14.65
CA ALA A 20 3.91 2.77 15.85
C ALA A 20 3.42 4.22 15.59
N ARG A 21 3.70 4.78 14.41
CA ARG A 21 3.37 6.18 14.05
C ARG A 21 1.97 6.36 13.43
N GLY A 22 1.16 5.30 13.39
CA GLY A 22 -0.22 5.32 12.90
C GLY A 22 -0.41 4.74 11.50
N ALA A 23 -1.59 4.94 10.91
CA ALA A 23 -1.96 4.31 9.64
C ALA A 23 -1.22 4.89 8.41
N MET A 24 -0.92 6.20 8.40
CA MET A 24 -0.35 6.88 7.23
C MET A 24 1.05 6.35 6.84
N PRO A 25 2.01 6.17 7.77
CA PRO A 25 3.32 5.61 7.43
C PRO A 25 3.26 4.16 6.93
N VAL A 26 2.29 3.37 7.42
CA VAL A 26 2.07 1.98 6.98
C VAL A 26 1.54 1.94 5.55
N LEU A 27 0.60 2.83 5.19
CA LEU A 27 0.13 2.99 3.81
C LEU A 27 1.28 3.33 2.86
N LEU A 28 2.14 4.29 3.21
CA LEU A 28 3.28 4.69 2.38
C LEU A 28 4.27 3.54 2.17
N LEU A 29 4.53 2.77 3.21
CA LEU A 29 5.41 1.60 3.14
C LEU A 29 4.82 0.50 2.24
N LEU A 30 3.51 0.28 2.31
CA LEU A 30 2.79 -0.67 1.47
C LEU A 30 2.85 -0.25 -0.01
N VAL A 31 2.60 1.02 -0.31
CA VAL A 31 2.70 1.58 -1.67
C VAL A 31 4.12 1.44 -2.20
N LEU A 32 5.14 1.75 -1.38
CA LEU A 32 6.54 1.57 -1.77
C LEU A 32 6.86 0.10 -2.06
N ALA A 33 6.37 -0.84 -1.25
CA ALA A 33 6.56 -2.26 -1.47
C ALA A 33 5.92 -2.72 -2.79
N LEU A 34 4.71 -2.23 -3.12
CA LEU A 34 4.06 -2.51 -4.41
C LEU A 34 4.88 -2.01 -5.59
N ILE A 35 5.37 -0.77 -5.53
CA ILE A 35 6.22 -0.20 -6.59
C ILE A 35 7.46 -1.06 -6.81
N VAL A 36 8.12 -1.50 -5.73
CA VAL A 36 9.29 -2.39 -5.83
C VAL A 36 8.92 -3.71 -6.53
N VAL A 37 7.79 -4.32 -6.18
CA VAL A 37 7.30 -5.54 -6.84
C VAL A 37 7.07 -5.31 -8.34
N PHE A 38 6.44 -4.19 -8.72
CA PHE A 38 6.19 -3.88 -10.14
C PHE A 38 7.48 -3.64 -10.92
N VAL A 39 8.47 -2.96 -10.32
CA VAL A 39 9.78 -2.76 -10.93
C VAL A 39 10.51 -4.08 -11.14
N ILE A 40 10.48 -4.98 -10.15
CA ILE A 40 11.09 -6.31 -10.27
C ILE A 40 10.39 -7.12 -11.37
N ALA A 41 9.05 -7.12 -11.39
CA ALA A 41 8.28 -7.80 -12.41
C ALA A 41 8.60 -7.27 -13.82
N ALA A 42 8.65 -5.95 -13.99
CA ALA A 42 9.03 -5.30 -15.25
C ALA A 42 10.45 -5.66 -15.69
N LEU A 43 11.40 -5.70 -14.76
CA LEU A 43 12.79 -6.05 -15.05
C LEU A 43 12.92 -7.51 -15.49
N ILE A 44 12.20 -8.42 -14.83
CA ILE A 44 12.14 -9.83 -15.22
C ILE A 44 11.50 -9.99 -16.60
N GLN A 45 10.33 -9.38 -16.83
CA GLN A 45 9.62 -9.52 -18.10
C GLN A 45 10.42 -8.97 -19.29
N THR A 46 11.13 -7.86 -19.11
CA THR A 46 12.00 -7.31 -20.15
C THR A 46 13.25 -8.14 -20.42
N LEU A 47 13.92 -8.64 -19.38
CA LEU A 47 15.17 -9.40 -19.53
C LEU A 47 14.92 -10.75 -20.22
N PHE A 48 13.80 -11.39 -19.90
CA PHE A 48 13.42 -12.69 -20.46
C PHE A 48 12.49 -12.61 -21.68
N SER A 49 12.13 -11.39 -22.12
CA SER A 49 11.19 -11.16 -23.23
C SER A 49 9.83 -11.86 -23.03
N TRP A 50 9.35 -11.88 -21.79
CA TRP A 50 8.06 -12.48 -21.42
C TRP A 50 6.94 -11.46 -21.56
N GLY A 51 6.44 -11.31 -22.78
CA GLY A 51 5.24 -10.52 -23.08
C GLY A 51 3.95 -11.35 -23.11
N PRO A 52 2.79 -10.68 -23.26
CA PRO A 52 1.49 -11.34 -23.41
C PRO A 52 1.38 -12.27 -24.63
N ALA A 53 2.28 -12.17 -25.60
CA ALA A 53 2.35 -13.04 -26.78
C ALA A 53 3.77 -13.61 -27.00
N ASP A 54 4.53 -13.82 -25.91
CA ASP A 54 5.97 -14.13 -25.93
C ASP A 54 6.80 -13.11 -26.76
N GLU A 55 6.30 -11.88 -26.83
CA GLU A 55 6.94 -10.77 -27.50
C GLU A 55 7.79 -9.92 -26.55
N LYS A 56 8.74 -9.17 -27.12
CA LYS A 56 9.57 -8.25 -26.36
C LYS A 56 8.75 -7.04 -25.93
N ILE A 57 8.46 -6.95 -24.63
CA ILE A 57 7.89 -5.76 -24.03
C ILE A 57 8.99 -4.82 -23.50
N SER A 58 8.70 -3.52 -23.46
CA SER A 58 9.58 -2.53 -22.84
C SER A 58 9.44 -2.53 -21.31
N PHE A 59 10.41 -1.95 -20.59
CA PHE A 59 10.37 -1.88 -19.13
C PHE A 59 9.17 -1.08 -18.63
N LEU A 60 8.88 0.03 -19.31
CA LEU A 60 7.75 0.87 -18.96
C LEU A 60 6.43 0.12 -19.16
N GLU A 61 6.34 -0.66 -20.23
CA GLU A 61 5.16 -1.49 -20.52
C GLU A 61 4.97 -2.59 -19.47
N GLY A 62 6.04 -3.34 -19.12
CA GLY A 62 5.96 -4.36 -18.08
C GLY A 62 5.60 -3.80 -16.70
N PHE A 63 6.07 -2.58 -16.38
CA PHE A 63 5.68 -1.87 -15.17
C PHE A 63 4.20 -1.47 -15.21
N TRP A 64 3.77 -0.86 -16.31
CA TRP A 64 2.40 -0.41 -16.53
C TRP A 64 1.42 -1.58 -16.41
N LEU A 65 1.72 -2.67 -17.08
CA LEU A 65 0.93 -3.90 -17.05
C LEU A 65 0.84 -4.49 -15.64
N SER A 66 1.97 -4.55 -14.91
CA SER A 66 2.00 -5.01 -13.52
C SER A 66 1.14 -4.12 -12.60
N PHE A 67 1.22 -2.80 -12.81
CA PHE A 67 0.43 -1.81 -12.09
C PHE A 67 -1.07 -1.96 -12.37
N VAL A 68 -1.50 -1.95 -13.63
CA VAL A 68 -2.91 -2.09 -14.01
C VAL A 68 -3.47 -3.42 -13.49
N ARG A 69 -2.72 -4.50 -13.58
CA ARG A 69 -3.15 -5.82 -13.10
C ARG A 69 -3.33 -5.90 -11.58
N SER A 70 -2.63 -5.05 -10.83
CA SER A 70 -2.84 -4.93 -9.38
C SER A 70 -4.14 -4.21 -9.02
N LEU A 71 -4.63 -3.35 -9.93
CA LEU A 71 -5.87 -2.57 -9.77
C LEU A 71 -7.08 -3.29 -10.36
N ASP A 72 -6.88 -4.02 -11.46
CA ASP A 72 -7.90 -4.78 -12.16
C ASP A 72 -7.42 -6.24 -12.39
N PRO A 73 -7.78 -7.14 -11.46
CA PRO A 73 -7.58 -8.58 -11.60
C PRO A 73 -8.25 -9.19 -12.83
N GLY A 74 -9.21 -8.52 -13.49
CA GLY A 74 -10.06 -9.12 -14.53
C GLY A 74 -9.36 -9.43 -15.86
N THR A 75 -8.09 -9.05 -16.03
CA THR A 75 -7.39 -9.02 -17.34
C THR A 75 -6.72 -10.33 -17.77
N PHE A 76 -7.06 -11.48 -17.17
CA PHE A 76 -6.43 -12.78 -17.45
C PHE A 76 -6.69 -13.38 -18.85
N SER A 77 -7.70 -12.89 -19.58
CA SER A 77 -8.22 -13.58 -20.77
C SER A 77 -7.36 -13.42 -22.03
N GLY A 78 -6.40 -12.47 -22.05
CA GLY A 78 -5.56 -12.18 -23.21
C GLY A 78 -4.09 -12.63 -23.09
N ASP A 79 -3.70 -13.24 -21.98
CA ASP A 79 -2.31 -13.57 -21.70
C ASP A 79 -1.91 -14.91 -22.36
N GLU A 80 -0.90 -14.92 -23.21
CA GLU A 80 -0.19 -16.12 -23.68
C GLU A 80 1.18 -16.23 -22.97
N GLY A 81 1.75 -17.44 -22.95
CA GLY A 81 3.01 -17.73 -22.25
C GLY A 81 2.83 -18.14 -20.77
N THR A 82 3.33 -19.33 -20.41
CA THR A 82 3.22 -19.89 -19.05
C THR A 82 3.93 -19.03 -18.00
N HIS A 83 5.08 -18.44 -18.34
CA HIS A 83 5.88 -17.62 -17.42
C HIS A 83 5.19 -16.29 -17.10
N PHE A 84 4.69 -15.63 -18.14
CA PHE A 84 3.95 -14.38 -18.03
C PHE A 84 2.67 -14.55 -17.20
N ARG A 85 1.89 -15.61 -17.45
CA ARG A 85 0.70 -15.97 -16.63
C ARG A 85 1.05 -16.20 -15.16
N THR A 86 2.14 -16.90 -14.87
CA THR A 86 2.53 -17.20 -13.47
C THR A 86 2.89 -15.92 -12.71
N ILE A 87 3.66 -15.03 -13.35
CA ILE A 87 3.98 -13.70 -12.79
C ILE A 87 2.71 -12.88 -12.62
N GLY A 88 1.84 -12.86 -13.63
CA GLY A 88 0.56 -12.17 -13.61
C GLY A 88 -0.33 -12.59 -12.44
N VAL A 89 -0.48 -13.90 -12.20
CA VAL A 89 -1.26 -14.43 -11.05
C VAL A 89 -0.67 -13.97 -9.72
N ALA A 90 0.66 -14.03 -9.55
CA ALA A 90 1.31 -13.60 -8.33
C ALA A 90 1.08 -12.09 -8.06
N ILE A 91 1.19 -11.26 -9.09
CA ILE A 91 0.93 -9.82 -8.99
C ILE A 91 -0.54 -9.55 -8.66
N THR A 92 -1.46 -10.26 -9.30
CA THR A 92 -2.89 -10.09 -9.03
C THR A 92 -3.25 -10.44 -7.58
N LEU A 93 -2.78 -11.58 -7.07
CA LEU A 93 -3.00 -11.96 -5.67
C LEU A 93 -2.44 -10.92 -4.71
N LEU A 94 -1.23 -10.43 -4.98
CA LEU A 94 -0.59 -9.40 -4.18
C LEU A 94 -1.35 -8.07 -4.25
N GLY A 95 -1.85 -7.69 -5.43
CA GLY A 95 -2.67 -6.49 -5.65
C GLY A 95 -3.99 -6.53 -4.88
N VAL A 96 -4.73 -7.65 -4.93
CA VAL A 96 -5.98 -7.83 -4.20
C VAL A 96 -5.77 -7.71 -2.69
N VAL A 97 -4.75 -8.39 -2.16
CA VAL A 97 -4.43 -8.32 -0.72
C VAL A 97 -4.03 -6.89 -0.33
N ALA A 98 -3.18 -6.25 -1.13
CA ALA A 98 -2.76 -4.89 -0.85
C ALA A 98 -3.92 -3.90 -0.90
N MET A 99 -4.83 -4.03 -1.87
CA MET A 99 -6.01 -3.19 -1.97
C MET A 99 -6.94 -3.36 -0.77
N ALA A 100 -7.16 -4.60 -0.29
CA ALA A 100 -7.92 -4.85 0.92
C ALA A 100 -7.30 -4.16 2.15
N ILE A 101 -5.97 -4.19 2.27
CA ILE A 101 -5.25 -3.49 3.34
C ILE A 101 -5.39 -1.98 3.20
N ILE A 102 -5.23 -1.42 2.00
CA ILE A 102 -5.38 0.02 1.74
C ILE A 102 -6.79 0.48 2.14
N ILE A 103 -7.83 -0.23 1.68
CA ILE A 103 -9.21 0.08 2.02
C ILE A 103 -9.40 0.04 3.55
N GLY A 104 -8.90 -1.01 4.21
CA GLY A 104 -8.96 -1.13 5.67
C GLY A 104 -8.34 0.07 6.39
N LEU A 105 -7.12 0.46 6.01
CA LEU A 105 -6.41 1.58 6.65
C LEU A 105 -7.09 2.92 6.36
N VAL A 106 -7.60 3.13 5.14
CA VAL A 106 -8.34 4.34 4.77
C VAL A 106 -9.64 4.44 5.56
N THR A 107 -10.40 3.34 5.69
CA THR A 107 -11.64 3.30 6.48
C THR A 107 -11.38 3.62 7.94
N THR A 108 -10.39 3.00 8.57
CA THR A 108 -10.02 3.33 9.97
C THR A 108 -9.59 4.78 10.12
N GLY A 109 -8.84 5.32 9.15
CA GLY A 109 -8.46 6.73 9.14
C GLY A 109 -9.67 7.66 9.05
N LEU A 110 -10.64 7.34 8.18
CA LEU A 110 -11.87 8.09 8.01
C LEU A 110 -12.74 8.03 9.28
N GLU A 111 -12.92 6.85 9.87
CA GLU A 111 -13.66 6.67 11.11
C GLU A 111 -13.06 7.48 12.26
N SER A 112 -11.74 7.50 12.38
CA SER A 112 -11.04 8.32 13.36
C SER A 112 -11.32 9.82 13.17
N ARG A 113 -11.28 10.31 11.93
CA ARG A 113 -11.63 11.71 11.59
C ARG A 113 -13.09 12.02 11.90
N LEU A 114 -14.02 11.16 11.47
CA LEU A 114 -15.44 11.32 11.75
C LEU A 114 -15.74 11.29 13.25
N SER A 115 -15.10 10.40 14.01
CA SER A 115 -15.20 10.34 15.46
C SER A 115 -14.70 11.64 16.12
N SER A 116 -13.59 12.20 15.64
CA SER A 116 -13.07 13.47 16.14
C SER A 116 -14.02 14.65 15.90
N LEU A 117 -14.72 14.66 14.75
CA LEU A 117 -15.75 15.65 14.43
C LEU A 117 -17.00 15.48 15.31
N LYS A 118 -17.45 14.23 15.53
CA LYS A 118 -18.59 13.90 16.41
C LYS A 118 -18.35 14.33 17.87
N GLN A 119 -17.11 14.33 18.33
CA GLN A 119 -16.75 14.76 19.70
C GLN A 119 -16.69 16.28 19.87
N GLY A 120 -17.07 17.08 18.86
CA GLY A 120 -17.06 18.55 18.98
C GLY A 120 -15.67 19.16 19.14
N ARG A 121 -14.59 18.41 18.85
CA ARG A 121 -13.20 18.89 18.90
C ARG A 121 -12.80 19.72 17.68
N SER A 122 -13.76 20.09 16.83
CA SER A 122 -13.53 21.08 15.79
C SER A 122 -13.33 22.45 16.44
N LEU A 123 -12.41 23.25 15.90
CA LEU A 123 -12.15 24.60 16.41
C LEU A 123 -13.45 25.40 16.34
N VAL A 124 -13.96 25.85 17.48
CA VAL A 124 -15.11 26.76 17.51
C VAL A 124 -14.60 28.15 17.15
N VAL A 125 -14.94 28.60 15.94
CA VAL A 125 -14.51 29.91 15.40
C VAL A 125 -15.55 31.02 15.68
N GLU A 126 -16.65 30.68 16.36
CA GLU A 126 -17.69 31.64 16.71
C GLU A 126 -17.24 32.53 17.87
N ASN A 127 -17.72 33.77 17.97
CA ASN A 127 -17.51 34.63 19.15
C ASN A 127 -18.83 34.66 19.96
N ASN A 128 -18.79 34.72 21.29
CA ASN A 128 -19.94 34.65 22.23
C ASN A 128 -20.65 33.27 22.40
N HIS A 129 -19.90 32.18 22.46
CA HIS A 129 -20.45 30.86 22.76
C HIS A 129 -20.30 30.52 24.25
N THR A 130 -21.34 29.90 24.83
CA THR A 130 -21.38 29.49 26.24
C THR A 130 -20.89 28.04 26.36
N LEU A 131 -19.86 27.81 27.16
CA LEU A 131 -19.23 26.51 27.34
C LEU A 131 -19.90 25.79 28.53
N ILE A 132 -20.60 24.68 28.27
CA ILE A 132 -21.20 23.85 29.31
C ILE A 132 -20.27 22.68 29.58
N LEU A 133 -19.54 22.74 30.69
CA LEU A 133 -18.69 21.65 31.18
C LEU A 133 -19.55 20.73 32.06
N GLY A 134 -19.84 19.52 31.60
CA GLY A 134 -20.50 18.49 32.41
C GLY A 134 -19.64 18.11 33.63
N SER A 135 -20.28 17.80 34.77
CA SER A 135 -19.60 17.50 36.03
C SER A 135 -18.86 16.16 36.01
N SER A 136 -17.72 16.09 36.70
CA SER A 136 -17.03 14.83 37.02
C SER A 136 -17.82 14.03 38.06
N LEU A 137 -18.12 12.77 37.74
CA LEU A 137 -18.47 11.71 38.68
C LEU A 137 -17.58 10.50 38.39
#